data_AF-A0A9D9BZM2-F1
#
_entry.id   AF-A0A9D9BZM2-F1
#
_cell.length_a   1.000
_cell.length_b   1.000
_cell.length_c   1.000
_cell.angle_alpha   90.00
_cell.angle_beta   90.00
_cell.angle_gamma   90.00
#
_symmetry.space_group_name_H-M   'P 1'
#
loop_
_entity.id
_entity.type
_entity.pdbx_description
1 polymer ?
#
loop_
_entity_poly.entity_id
_entity_poly.type
_entity_poly.pdbx_seq_one_letter_code
_entity_poly.pdbx_strand_id
1 'polypeptide(L)' 'MTDWNPATNDWRFQQRCLKCGLKLFPYSSQDAERWSEYAYHECQRRNISPKQLMYERSPNIDKTHATRPPKVIYY' A
#
# COMPACT_ATOMS: atom_id res chain seq x y z
N MET A 1 -2.20 -17.31 24.84
CA MET A 1 -1.57 -17.52 23.53
C MET A 1 -2.69 -17.43 22.52
N THR A 2 -2.74 -16.35 21.74
CA THR A 2 -3.90 -16.05 20.90
C THR A 2 -3.84 -16.90 19.63
N ASP A 3 -4.85 -17.74 19.46
CA ASP A 3 -5.05 -18.64 18.32
C ASP A 3 -4.89 -17.91 16.98
N TRP A 4 -3.97 -18.41 16.16
CA TRP A 4 -3.84 -18.03 14.76
C TRP A 4 -5.03 -18.63 13.99
N ASN A 5 -6.00 -17.78 13.64
CA ASN A 5 -7.15 -18.17 12.84
C ASN A 5 -7.13 -17.42 11.49
N PRO A 6 -6.89 -18.12 10.36
CA PRO A 6 -6.83 -17.49 9.02
C PRO A 6 -8.18 -16.93 8.54
N ALA A 7 -9.28 -17.17 9.27
CA ALA A 7 -10.64 -16.74 8.90
C ALA A 7 -11.05 -15.37 9.45
N THR A 8 -10.34 -14.81 10.45
CA THR A 8 -10.69 -13.53 11.09
C THR A 8 -9.85 -12.37 10.57
N ASN A 9 -10.17 -11.94 9.34
CA ASN A 9 -9.95 -10.62 8.75
C ASN A 9 -8.55 -10.01 8.77
N ASP A 10 -8.03 -9.73 7.57
CA ASP A 10 -7.60 -8.35 7.31
C ASP A 10 -7.71 -7.89 5.86
N TRP A 11 -8.78 -8.27 5.15
CA TRP A 11 -9.03 -7.75 3.79
C TRP A 11 -9.01 -6.21 3.76
N ARG A 12 -9.48 -5.56 4.84
CA ARG A 12 -9.42 -4.11 5.00
C ARG A 12 -7.99 -3.60 5.09
N PHE A 13 -7.10 -4.33 5.75
CA PHE A 13 -5.69 -4.00 5.85
C PHE A 13 -4.95 -4.24 4.55
N GLN A 14 -5.21 -5.35 3.88
CA GLN A 14 -4.69 -5.60 2.53
C GLN A 14 -5.15 -4.51 1.54
N GLN A 15 -6.41 -4.06 1.63
CA GLN A 15 -6.92 -2.90 0.88
C GLN A 15 -6.21 -1.59 1.25
N ARG A 16 -5.84 -1.38 2.52
CA ARG A 16 -5.04 -0.21 2.95
C ARG A 16 -3.62 -0.27 2.38
N CYS A 17 -3.00 -1.45 2.36
CA CYS A 17 -1.73 -1.69 1.68
C CYS A 17 -1.87 -1.39 0.18
N LEU A 18 -2.88 -1.93 -0.50
CA LEU A 18 -3.10 -1.67 -1.92
C LEU A 18 -3.29 -0.19 -2.23
N LYS A 19 -4.06 0.55 -1.41
CA LYS A 19 -4.20 2.01 -1.55
C LYS A 19 -2.86 2.75 -1.45
N CYS A 20 -1.96 2.31 -0.59
CA CYS A 20 -0.62 2.89 -0.50
C CYS A 20 0.26 2.46 -1.69
N GLY A 21 0.13 1.23 -2.17
CA GLY A 21 0.79 0.72 -3.36
C GLY A 21 0.39 1.50 -4.62
N LEU A 22 -0.91 1.76 -4.81
CA LEU A 22 -1.42 2.57 -5.92
C LEU A 22 -0.91 4.02 -5.88
N LYS A 23 -0.61 4.54 -4.69
CA LYS A 23 0.08 5.83 -4.57
C LYS A 23 1.54 5.70 -5.03
N LEU A 24 2.26 4.67 -4.62
CA LEU A 24 3.65 4.48 -5.05
C LEU A 24 3.75 4.24 -6.56
N PHE A 25 2.82 3.46 -7.12
CA PHE A 25 2.82 2.96 -8.50
C PHE A 25 1.51 3.33 -9.24
N PRO A 26 1.28 4.62 -9.56
CA PRO A 26 0.01 5.06 -10.15
C PRO A 26 -0.26 4.55 -11.58
N TYR A 27 0.79 4.11 -12.29
CA TYR A 27 0.73 3.65 -13.68
C TYR A 27 0.84 2.13 -13.82
N SER A 28 1.14 1.41 -12.73
CA SER A 28 1.35 -0.04 -12.75
C SER A 28 0.55 -0.70 -11.64
N SER A 29 -0.61 -1.27 -12.00
CA SER A 29 -1.44 -2.02 -11.07
C SER A 29 -0.70 -3.27 -10.55
N GLN A 30 0.10 -3.91 -11.40
CA GLN A 30 0.88 -5.10 -11.02
C GLN A 30 1.93 -4.77 -9.94
N ASP A 31 2.64 -3.64 -10.06
CA ASP A 31 3.61 -3.25 -9.03
C ASP A 31 2.93 -2.79 -7.73
N ALA A 32 1.76 -2.16 -7.84
CA ALA A 32 0.94 -1.81 -6.68
C ALA A 32 0.47 -3.07 -5.91
N GLU A 33 0.06 -4.12 -6.62
CA GLU A 33 -0.33 -5.40 -6.04
C GLU A 33 0.85 -6.10 -5.36
N ARG A 34 1.98 -6.25 -6.05
CA ARG A 34 3.22 -6.83 -5.47
C ARG A 34 3.67 -6.07 -4.23
N TRP A 35 3.61 -4.73 -4.27
CA TRP A 35 3.94 -3.92 -3.11
C TRP A 35 2.94 -4.13 -1.97
N SER A 36 1.65 -4.29 -2.28
CA SER A 36 0.62 -4.49 -1.26
C SER A 36 0.80 -5.80 -0.49
N GLU A 37 1.21 -6.87 -1.17
CA GLU A 37 1.55 -8.16 -0.57
C GLU A 37 2.78 -8.04 0.33
N TYR A 38 3.85 -7.43 -0.18
CA TYR A 38 5.05 -7.15 0.62
C TYR A 38 4.73 -6.30 1.86
N ALA A 39 3.97 -5.21 1.67
CA ALA A 39 3.61 -4.30 2.74
C ALA A 39 2.75 -4.98 3.81
N TYR A 40 1.85 -5.88 3.42
CA TYR A 40 1.05 -6.66 4.35
C TYR A 40 1.93 -7.47 5.31
N HIS A 41 2.89 -8.24 4.78
CA HIS A 41 3.80 -9.05 5.59
C HIS A 41 4.74 -8.20 6.44
N GLU A 42 5.31 -7.13 5.88
CA GLU A 42 6.21 -6.24 6.61
C GLU A 42 5.53 -5.46 7.73
N CYS A 43 4.31 -4.99 7.50
CA CYS A 43 3.55 -4.29 8.53
C CYS A 43 3.20 -5.21 9.69
N GLN A 44 2.88 -6.48 9.43
CA GLN A 44 2.67 -7.49 10.47
C GLN A 44 3.96 -7.82 11.22
N ARG A 45 5.08 -8.01 10.50
CA ARG A 45 6.38 -8.34 11.08
C ARG A 45 6.92 -7.23 11.99
N ARG A 46 6.80 -5.97 11.55
CA ARG A 46 7.35 -4.80 12.25
C ARG A 46 6.33 -4.09 13.15
N ASN A 47 5.07 -4.53 13.13
CA ASN A 47 3.95 -3.89 13.81
C ASN A 47 3.83 -2.38 13.50
N ILE A 48 3.93 -2.03 12.20
CA ILE A 48 3.82 -0.65 11.70
C ILE A 48 2.63 -0.50 10.76
N SER A 49 2.20 0.74 10.54
CA SER A 49 1.11 1.00 9.59
C SER A 49 1.58 0.99 8.12
N PRO A 50 0.72 0.60 7.16
CA PRO A 50 1.04 0.67 5.74
C PRO A 50 1.44 2.07 5.27
N LYS A 51 0.87 3.11 5.90
CA LYS A 51 1.18 4.51 5.62
C LYS A 51 2.60 4.88 6.06
N GLN A 52 3.02 4.40 7.23
CA GLN A 52 4.38 4.58 7.72
C GLN A 52 5.40 3.90 6.81
N LEU A 53 5.14 2.64 6.42
CA LEU A 53 5.99 1.92 5.48
C LEU A 53 6.07 2.61 4.10
N MET A 54 4.97 3.19 3.61
CA MET A 54 4.94 4.00 2.40
C MET A 54 5.84 5.24 2.51
N TYR A 55 5.78 5.97 3.63
CA TYR A 55 6.63 7.13 3.85
C TYR A 55 8.10 6.76 4.03
N GLU A 56 8.42 5.63 4.66
CA GLU A 56 9.80 5.13 4.72
C GLU A 56 10.35 4.86 3.31
N ARG A 57 9.52 4.28 2.42
CA ARG A 57 9.91 4.03 1.02
C ARG A 57 9.97 5.30 0.18
N SER A 58 9.07 6.25 0.41
CA SER A 58 8.94 7.51 -0.33
C SER A 58 8.50 8.65 0.61
N PRO A 59 9.46 9.34 1.27
CA PRO A 59 9.18 10.33 2.31
C PRO A 59 8.38 11.54 1.81
N ASN A 60 8.51 11.87 0.52
CA ASN A 60 7.87 13.02 -0.11
C ASN A 60 6.68 12.65 -1.00
N ILE A 61 6.12 11.45 -0.84
CA ILE A 61 5.09 10.92 -1.77
C ILE A 61 3.87 11.82 -1.92
N ASP A 62 3.45 12.52 -0.86
CA ASP A 62 2.30 13.45 -0.95
C ASP A 62 2.63 14.67 -1.82
N LYS A 63 3.87 15.19 -1.75
CA LYS A 63 4.34 16.27 -2.64
C LYS A 63 4.47 15.79 -4.08
N THR A 64 5.05 14.60 -4.28
CA THR A 64 5.20 13.98 -5.60
C THR A 64 3.85 13.73 -6.25
N HIS A 65 2.81 13.36 -5.49
CA HIS A 65 1.44 13.22 -6.01
C HIS A 65 0.80 14.54 -6.38
N ALA A 66 0.98 15.58 -5.56
CA ALA A 66 0.42 16.90 -5.85
C ALA A 66 0.94 17.49 -7.18
N THR A 67 2.14 17.10 -7.60
CA THR A 67 2.77 17.56 -8.87
C THR A 67 2.54 16.62 -10.06
N ARG A 68 1.88 15.46 -9.87
CA ARG A 68 1.67 14.51 -10.97
C ARG A 68 0.54 15.01 -11.89
N PRO A 69 0.73 14.99 -13.22
CA PRO A 69 -0.34 15.33 -14.14
C PRO A 69 -1.51 14.34 -13.96
N PRO A 70 -2.77 14.81 -14.07
CA PRO A 70 -3.93 13.93 -13.99
C PRO A 70 -3.82 12.84 -15.06
N LYS A 71 -4.19 11.61 -14.68
CA LYS A 71 -4.20 10.46 -15.60
C LYS A 71 -5.19 10.80 -16.73
N VAL A 72 -4.69 10.98 -17.96
CA VAL A 72 -5.54 11.25 -19.11
C VAL A 72 -6.33 9.98 -19.41
N ILE A 73 -7.63 9.99 -19.15
CA ILE A 73 -8.55 8.92 -19.51
C ILE A 73 -9.05 9.24 -20.92
N TYR A 74 -8.67 8.44 -21.91
CA TYR A 74 -9.33 8.47 -23.22
C TYR A 74 -10.64 7.69 -23.07
N TYR A 75 -11.76 8.35 -23.36
CA TYR A 75 -13.11 7.77 -23.41
C TYR A 75 -13.32 6.97 -24.69
#